data_AF-A0A6L9Q710-F1
#
_entry.id   AF-A0A6L9Q710-F1
#
_cell.length_a   1.000
_cell.length_b   1.000
_cell.length_c   1.000
_cell.angle_alpha   90.00
_cell.angle_beta   90.00
_cell.angle_gamma   90.00
#
_symmetry.space_group_name_H-M   'P 1'
#
loop_
_entity.id
_entity.type
_entity.pdbx_description
1 polymer ?
#
loop_
_entity_poly.entity_id
_entity_poly.type
_entity_poly.pdbx_seq_one_letter_code
_entity_poly.pdbx_strand_id
1 'polypeptide(L)'
;MRGPGDQRRRGGRGAQAAAAATEAREAAAAAFYDMDQAQKYIDGRVTVFEDLDAAAAAPVRREFGLLSESADAASVAYISVLDAHDLDDRDRSPAEYDAARRAFVASAERLRQVTGNLNGFAERLAPKMARLEAALDQLPPRLTAARDAVAAADAALAAAKDAGMDASEPEAELARAREILAQ
;
A
#
# COMPACT_ATOMS: atom_id res chain seq x y z
N MET A 1 52.65 -34.63 -4.79
CA MET A 1 52.39 -33.76 -5.95
C MET A 1 50.90 -33.73 -6.23
N ARG A 2 50.23 -32.56 -6.18
CA ARG A 2 48.84 -32.41 -6.65
C ARG A 2 48.88 -32.24 -8.16
N GLY A 3 48.18 -33.09 -8.90
CA GLY A 3 48.20 -33.09 -10.36
C GLY A 3 47.42 -31.91 -10.98
N PRO A 4 47.78 -31.47 -12.19
CA PRO A 4 47.15 -30.33 -12.89
C PRO A 4 45.64 -30.50 -13.19
N GLY A 5 45.06 -31.68 -12.96
CA GLY A 5 43.62 -31.92 -13.08
C GLY A 5 42.79 -31.39 -11.90
N ASP A 6 43.37 -31.23 -10.71
CA ASP A 6 42.65 -30.82 -9.49
C ASP A 6 42.38 -29.31 -9.47
N GLN A 7 43.27 -28.51 -10.07
CA GLN A 7 43.09 -27.06 -10.23
C GLN A 7 41.98 -26.70 -11.24
N ARG A 8 41.87 -27.44 -12.36
CA ARG A 8 40.81 -27.20 -13.36
C ARG A 8 39.41 -27.52 -12.83
N ARG A 9 39.28 -28.57 -12.01
CA ARG A 9 37.99 -28.97 -11.41
C ARG A 9 37.56 -28.01 -10.29
N ARG A 10 38.51 -27.48 -9.53
CA ARG A 10 38.27 -26.49 -8.46
C ARG A 10 37.84 -25.12 -9.01
N GLY A 11 38.43 -24.70 -10.14
CA GLY A 11 38.03 -23.47 -10.84
C GLY A 11 36.61 -23.51 -11.39
N GLY A 12 36.19 -24.64 -11.98
CA GLY A 12 34.82 -24.81 -12.49
C GLY A 12 33.75 -24.82 -11.39
N ARG A 13 34.03 -25.46 -10.24
CA ARG A 13 33.09 -25.47 -9.10
C ARG A 13 32.98 -24.08 -8.44
N GLY A 14 34.09 -23.34 -8.33
CA GLY A 14 34.06 -21.97 -7.83
C GLY A 14 33.25 -21.03 -8.71
N ALA A 15 33.45 -21.10 -10.04
CA ALA A 15 32.68 -20.30 -10.99
C ALA A 15 31.17 -20.63 -10.96
N GLN A 16 30.80 -21.90 -10.83
CA GLN A 16 29.40 -22.30 -10.71
C GLN A 16 28.76 -21.82 -9.40
N ALA A 17 29.49 -21.90 -8.28
CA ALA A 17 29.01 -21.40 -6.99
C ALA A 17 28.84 -19.87 -7.01
N ALA A 18 29.77 -19.14 -7.63
CA ALA A 18 29.69 -17.70 -7.82
C ALA A 18 28.46 -17.31 -8.65
N ALA A 19 28.24 -17.96 -9.80
CA ALA A 19 27.07 -17.72 -10.64
C ALA A 19 25.76 -17.95 -9.89
N ALA A 20 25.64 -19.06 -9.14
CA ALA A 20 24.45 -19.36 -8.36
C ALA A 20 24.21 -18.38 -7.20
N ALA A 21 25.27 -17.84 -6.59
CA ALA A 21 25.15 -16.80 -5.57
C ALA A 21 24.67 -15.47 -6.17
N THR A 22 25.18 -15.10 -7.36
CA THR A 22 24.73 -13.91 -8.09
C THR A 22 23.27 -14.01 -8.49
N GLU A 23 22.84 -15.15 -9.05
CA GLU A 23 21.43 -15.39 -9.39
C GLU A 23 20.52 -15.26 -8.15
N ALA A 24 20.95 -15.81 -7.01
CA ALA A 24 20.20 -15.67 -5.76
C ALA A 24 20.13 -14.21 -5.27
N ARG A 25 21.22 -13.43 -5.39
CA ARG A 25 21.24 -11.99 -5.08
C ARG A 25 20.28 -11.21 -5.97
N GLU A 26 20.27 -11.47 -7.27
CA GLU A 26 19.34 -10.82 -8.22
C GLU A 26 17.88 -11.15 -7.89
N ALA A 27 17.59 -12.42 -7.58
CA ALA A 27 16.26 -12.84 -7.16
C ALA A 27 15.81 -12.18 -5.84
N ALA A 28 16.73 -11.99 -4.89
CA ALA A 28 16.46 -11.26 -3.65
C ALA A 28 16.24 -9.76 -3.91
N ALA A 29 17.03 -9.15 -4.78
CA ALA A 29 16.87 -7.75 -5.18
C ALA A 29 15.51 -7.49 -5.87
N ALA A 30 15.08 -8.38 -6.76
CA ALA A 30 13.75 -8.32 -7.36
C ALA A 30 12.64 -8.45 -6.31
N ALA A 31 12.75 -9.41 -5.39
CA ALA A 31 11.77 -9.58 -4.31
C ALA A 31 11.70 -8.35 -3.37
N PHE A 32 12.84 -7.70 -3.12
CA PHE A 32 12.91 -6.47 -2.34
C PHE A 32 12.18 -5.32 -3.05
N TYR A 33 12.43 -5.14 -4.35
CA TYR A 33 11.75 -4.14 -5.15
C TYR A 33 10.23 -4.37 -5.18
N ASP A 34 9.78 -5.60 -5.40
CA ASP A 34 8.36 -5.95 -5.42
C ASP A 34 7.67 -5.65 -4.07
N MET A 35 8.35 -5.96 -2.96
CA MET A 35 7.85 -5.66 -1.62
C MET A 35 7.73 -4.14 -1.37
N ASP A 36 8.77 -3.37 -1.71
CA ASP A 36 8.79 -1.91 -1.56
C ASP A 36 7.69 -1.23 -2.40
N GLN A 37 7.47 -1.70 -3.63
CA GLN A 37 6.38 -1.21 -4.47
C GLN A 37 5.00 -1.54 -3.87
N ALA A 38 4.82 -2.76 -3.35
CA ALA A 38 3.57 -3.14 -2.70
C ALA A 38 3.30 -2.28 -1.45
N GLN A 39 4.32 -2.04 -0.62
CA GLN A 39 4.20 -1.20 0.57
C GLN A 39 3.80 0.24 0.21
N LYS A 40 4.49 0.88 -0.75
CA LYS A 40 4.18 2.24 -1.22
C LYS A 40 2.80 2.36 -1.83
N TYR A 41 2.40 1.38 -2.63
CA TYR A 41 1.06 1.34 -3.22
C TYR A 41 -0.02 1.33 -2.14
N ILE A 42 0.14 0.49 -1.12
CA ILE A 42 -0.82 0.35 -0.04
C ILE A 42 -0.84 1.61 0.84
N ASP A 43 0.31 2.16 1.18
CA ASP A 43 0.43 3.40 1.97
C ASP A 43 -0.37 4.54 1.34
N GLY A 44 -0.21 4.74 0.03
CA GLY A 44 -0.99 5.72 -0.72
C GLY A 44 -2.50 5.45 -0.65
N ARG A 45 -2.93 4.19 -0.78
CA ARG A 45 -4.37 3.84 -0.68
C ARG A 45 -4.93 4.04 0.72
N VAL A 46 -4.15 3.71 1.75
CA VAL A 46 -4.56 3.90 3.15
C VAL A 46 -4.67 5.39 3.48
N THR A 47 -3.74 6.21 2.97
CA THR A 47 -3.80 7.68 3.08
C THR A 47 -5.09 8.23 2.47
N VAL A 48 -5.39 7.86 1.22
CA VAL A 48 -6.64 8.29 0.57
C VAL A 48 -7.87 7.80 1.34
N PHE A 49 -7.85 6.58 1.86
CA PHE A 49 -8.96 6.06 2.67
C PHE A 49 -9.18 6.88 3.96
N GLU A 50 -8.10 7.28 4.62
CA GLU A 50 -8.14 8.16 5.79
C GLU A 50 -8.66 9.55 5.47
N ASP A 51 -8.22 10.16 4.37
CA ASP A 51 -8.68 11.48 3.94
C ASP A 51 -10.19 11.50 3.66
N LEU A 52 -10.74 10.39 3.17
CA LEU A 52 -12.17 10.23 2.88
C LEU A 52 -13.01 9.88 4.11
N ASP A 53 -12.51 8.98 4.98
CA ASP A 53 -13.21 8.55 6.18
C ASP A 53 -12.23 8.10 7.28
N ALA A 54 -11.78 9.06 8.08
CA ALA A 54 -10.83 8.82 9.16
C ALA A 54 -11.32 7.80 10.20
N ALA A 55 -12.63 7.75 10.47
CA ALA A 55 -13.20 6.84 11.46
C ALA A 55 -13.19 5.40 10.94
N ALA A 56 -13.59 5.18 9.69
CA ALA A 56 -13.53 3.87 9.05
C ALA A 56 -12.08 3.42 8.75
N ALA A 57 -11.17 4.36 8.55
CA ALA A 57 -9.76 4.09 8.28
C ALA A 57 -8.96 3.67 9.52
N ALA A 58 -9.36 4.06 10.73
CA ALA A 58 -8.63 3.75 11.96
C ALA A 58 -8.21 2.26 12.13
N PRO A 59 -9.08 1.25 11.93
CA PRO A 59 -8.67 -0.17 11.96
C PRO A 59 -7.74 -0.56 10.80
N VAL A 60 -7.96 0.00 9.61
CA VAL A 60 -7.14 -0.26 8.41
C VAL A 60 -5.71 0.24 8.62
N ARG A 61 -5.54 1.43 9.19
CA ARG A 61 -4.21 1.97 9.53
C ARG A 61 -3.47 1.12 10.55
N ARG A 62 -4.15 0.64 11.58
CA ARG A 62 -3.52 -0.24 12.59
C ARG A 62 -3.03 -1.53 11.98
N GLU A 63 -3.84 -2.18 11.13
CA GLU A 63 -3.45 -3.40 10.44
C GLU A 63 -2.28 -3.15 9.48
N PHE A 64 -2.35 -2.09 8.68
CA PHE A 64 -1.27 -1.73 7.78
C PHE A 64 0.03 -1.39 8.52
N GLY A 65 -0.04 -0.69 9.66
CA GLY A 65 1.13 -0.36 10.47
C GLY A 65 1.94 -1.61 10.86
N LEU A 66 1.27 -2.68 11.30
CA LEU A 66 1.93 -3.95 11.63
C LEU A 66 2.58 -4.61 10.40
N LEU A 67 1.94 -4.52 9.23
CA LEU A 67 2.49 -5.04 7.99
C LEU A 67 3.69 -4.21 7.50
N SER A 68 3.62 -2.89 7.64
CA SER A 68 4.70 -1.95 7.32
C SER A 68 5.92 -2.22 8.19
N GLU A 69 5.74 -2.38 9.50
CA GLU A 69 6.84 -2.76 10.41
C GLU A 69 7.49 -4.09 10.00
N SER A 70 6.69 -5.08 9.59
CA SER A 70 7.21 -6.36 9.09
C SER A 70 7.98 -6.20 7.77
N ALA A 71 7.55 -5.30 6.88
CA ALA A 71 8.24 -4.99 5.63
C ALA A 71 9.56 -4.27 5.89
N ASP A 72 9.56 -3.26 6.76
CA ASP A 72 10.77 -2.54 7.15
C ASP A 72 11.80 -3.48 7.79
N ALA A 73 11.36 -4.40 8.65
CA ALA A 73 12.23 -5.41 9.24
C ALA A 73 12.81 -6.38 8.18
N ALA A 74 12.03 -6.76 7.17
CA ALA A 74 12.50 -7.61 6.08
C ALA A 74 13.50 -6.85 5.16
N SER A 75 13.24 -5.57 4.89
CA SER A 75 14.14 -4.67 4.19
C SER A 75 15.50 -4.55 4.88
N VAL A 76 15.50 -4.27 6.19
CA VAL A 76 16.74 -4.17 6.98
C VAL A 76 17.51 -5.50 6.99
N ALA A 77 16.80 -6.63 7.11
CA ALA A 77 17.43 -7.95 7.05
C ALA A 77 18.08 -8.22 5.68
N TYR A 78 17.42 -7.84 4.58
CA TYR A 78 17.99 -7.97 3.23
C TYR A 78 19.24 -7.10 3.05
N ILE A 79 19.20 -5.84 3.47
CA ILE A 79 20.36 -4.94 3.43
C ILE A 79 21.52 -5.52 4.24
N SER A 80 21.24 -6.07 5.42
CA SER A 80 22.26 -6.72 6.25
C SER A 80 22.89 -7.94 5.56
N VAL A 81 22.11 -8.72 4.80
CA VAL A 81 22.62 -9.85 3.99
C VAL A 81 23.50 -9.34 2.84
N LEU A 82 23.09 -8.24 2.19
CA LEU A 82 23.87 -7.62 1.12
C LEU A 82 25.22 -7.13 1.62
N ASP A 83 25.24 -6.45 2.77
CA ASP A 83 26.45 -5.93 3.42
C ASP A 83 27.38 -7.06 3.91
N ALA A 84 26.81 -8.14 4.46
CA ALA A 84 27.59 -9.30 4.92
C ALA A 84 28.17 -10.15 3.78
N HIS A 85 27.59 -10.08 2.58
CA HIS A 85 27.95 -10.90 1.44
C HIS A 85 28.26 -10.09 0.18
N ASP A 86 29.29 -9.26 0.25
CA ASP A 86 29.88 -8.59 -0.92
C ASP A 86 30.46 -9.58 -1.97
N LEU A 87 29.68 -9.87 -3.00
CA LEU A 87 30.05 -10.79 -4.09
C LEU A 87 31.07 -10.19 -5.08
N ASP A 88 31.41 -8.91 -4.97
CA ASP A 88 32.38 -8.26 -5.86
C ASP A 88 33.84 -8.53 -5.39
N ASP A 89 34.01 -9.10 -4.19
CA ASP A 89 35.29 -9.60 -3.69
C ASP A 89 35.75 -10.86 -4.45
N ARG A 90 36.92 -10.77 -5.07
CA ARG A 90 37.46 -11.78 -6.01
C ARG A 90 38.13 -12.97 -5.31
N ASP A 91 38.41 -12.88 -4.00
CA ASP A 91 39.14 -13.93 -3.25
C ASP A 91 38.24 -14.89 -2.44
N ARG A 92 36.95 -14.99 -2.80
CA ARG A 92 36.00 -15.90 -2.15
C ARG A 92 36.18 -17.38 -2.51
N SER A 93 36.06 -18.22 -1.50
CA SER A 93 35.98 -19.67 -1.61
C SER A 93 34.59 -20.14 -2.07
N PRO A 94 34.49 -21.35 -2.65
CA PRO A 94 33.18 -21.94 -2.99
C PRO A 94 32.21 -22.05 -1.80
N ALA A 95 32.73 -22.26 -0.59
CA ALA A 95 31.90 -22.37 0.62
C ALA A 95 31.28 -21.03 1.02
N GLU A 96 32.00 -19.92 0.82
CA GLU A 96 31.50 -18.56 1.05
C GLU A 96 30.44 -18.17 0.03
N TYR A 97 30.60 -18.56 -1.24
CA TYR A 97 29.55 -18.41 -2.25
C TYR A 97 28.29 -19.21 -1.90
N ASP A 98 28.45 -20.45 -1.45
CA ASP A 98 27.31 -21.27 -1.01
C ASP A 98 26.60 -20.69 0.22
N ALA A 99 27.35 -20.08 1.16
CA ALA A 99 26.78 -19.39 2.31
C ALA A 99 25.98 -18.15 1.87
N ALA A 100 26.55 -17.31 1.02
CA ALA A 100 25.90 -16.14 0.45
C ALA A 100 24.62 -16.53 -0.30
N ARG A 101 24.68 -17.56 -1.15
CA ARG A 101 23.53 -18.08 -1.89
C ARG A 101 22.38 -18.46 -0.94
N ARG A 102 22.66 -19.21 0.13
CA ARG A 102 21.64 -19.61 1.11
C ARG A 102 21.02 -18.40 1.82
N ALA A 103 21.85 -17.41 2.17
CA ALA A 103 21.38 -16.19 2.82
C ALA A 103 20.46 -15.37 1.89
N PHE A 104 20.84 -15.18 0.62
CA PHE A 104 20.00 -14.49 -0.35
C PHE A 104 18.69 -15.24 -0.65
N VAL A 105 18.71 -16.57 -0.76
CA VAL A 105 17.49 -17.36 -0.93
C VAL A 105 16.54 -17.18 0.26
N ALA A 106 17.04 -17.29 1.49
CA ALA A 106 16.23 -17.10 2.69
C ALA A 106 15.67 -15.67 2.78
N SER A 107 16.46 -14.67 2.41
CA SER A 107 15.99 -13.27 2.34
C SER A 107 14.90 -13.10 1.29
N ALA A 108 15.05 -13.67 0.10
CA ALA A 108 14.06 -13.61 -0.98
C ALA A 108 12.72 -14.27 -0.57
N GLU A 109 12.77 -15.42 0.10
CA GLU A 109 11.59 -16.11 0.62
C GLU A 109 10.84 -15.25 1.64
N ARG A 110 11.57 -14.64 2.59
CA ARG A 110 10.98 -13.73 3.59
C ARG A 110 10.34 -12.51 2.93
N LEU A 111 11.04 -11.86 1.99
CA LEU A 111 10.52 -10.71 1.26
C LEU A 111 9.22 -11.08 0.52
N ARG A 112 9.20 -12.19 -0.23
CA ARG A 112 8.00 -12.66 -0.93
C ARG A 112 6.85 -12.99 0.01
N GLN A 113 7.13 -13.56 1.17
CA GLN A 113 6.10 -13.83 2.18
C GLN A 113 5.45 -12.52 2.66
N VAL A 114 6.25 -11.49 2.95
CA VAL A 114 5.73 -10.18 3.35
C VAL A 114 4.96 -9.53 2.21
N THR A 115 5.46 -9.59 0.98
CA THR A 115 4.73 -9.12 -0.22
C THR A 115 3.37 -9.81 -0.36
N GLY A 116 3.29 -11.12 -0.10
CA GLY A 116 2.02 -11.86 -0.11
C GLY A 116 1.03 -11.35 0.94
N ASN A 117 1.51 -11.04 2.14
CA ASN A 117 0.68 -10.46 3.20
C ASN A 117 0.18 -9.05 2.83
N LEU A 118 1.04 -8.22 2.26
CA LEU A 118 0.71 -6.89 1.75
C LEU A 118 -0.34 -6.96 0.65
N ASN A 119 -0.16 -7.83 -0.34
CA ASN A 119 -1.13 -8.02 -1.43
C ASN A 119 -2.49 -8.52 -0.90
N GLY A 120 -2.48 -9.48 0.03
CA GLY A 120 -3.72 -9.94 0.66
C GLY A 120 -4.44 -8.83 1.43
N PHE A 121 -3.70 -7.90 2.04
CA PHE A 121 -4.29 -6.70 2.65
C PHE A 121 -4.89 -5.77 1.60
N ALA A 122 -4.19 -5.52 0.49
CA ALA A 122 -4.68 -4.70 -0.62
C ALA A 122 -5.99 -5.25 -1.19
N GLU A 123 -6.11 -6.56 -1.36
CA GLU A 123 -7.34 -7.24 -1.80
C GLU A 123 -8.52 -7.02 -0.83
N ARG A 124 -8.26 -7.05 0.49
CA ARG A 124 -9.29 -6.76 1.51
C ARG A 124 -9.66 -5.28 1.58
N LEU A 125 -8.74 -4.38 1.25
CA LEU A 125 -8.97 -2.93 1.21
C LEU A 125 -9.77 -2.51 -0.02
N ALA A 126 -9.55 -3.14 -1.18
CA ALA A 126 -10.20 -2.81 -2.45
C ALA A 126 -11.74 -2.66 -2.36
N PRO A 127 -12.52 -3.58 -1.77
CA PRO A 127 -13.98 -3.42 -1.69
C PRO A 127 -14.42 -2.34 -0.70
N LYS A 128 -13.57 -1.89 0.24
CA LYS A 128 -13.88 -0.74 1.10
C LYS A 128 -13.72 0.56 0.32
N MET A 129 -12.63 0.67 -0.44
CA MET A 129 -12.38 1.79 -1.36
C MET A 129 -13.47 1.92 -2.41
N ALA A 130 -13.85 0.81 -3.08
CA ALA A 130 -14.90 0.84 -4.10
C ALA A 130 -16.26 1.33 -3.56
N ARG A 131 -16.58 1.05 -2.29
CA ARG A 131 -17.80 1.56 -1.66
C ARG A 131 -17.74 3.06 -1.40
N LEU A 132 -16.57 3.58 -0.99
CA LEU A 132 -16.39 5.02 -0.84
C LEU A 132 -16.45 5.74 -2.19
N GLU A 133 -15.77 5.21 -3.21
CA GLU A 133 -15.81 5.74 -4.57
C GLU A 133 -17.26 5.80 -5.09
N ALA A 134 -18.03 4.71 -4.94
CA ALA A 134 -19.44 4.70 -5.31
C ALA A 134 -20.28 5.71 -4.51
N ALA A 135 -19.98 5.94 -3.23
CA ALA A 135 -20.66 6.96 -2.43
C ALA A 135 -20.31 8.39 -2.89
N LEU A 136 -19.05 8.64 -3.27
CA LEU A 136 -18.59 9.91 -3.83
C LEU A 136 -19.24 10.19 -5.18
N ASP A 137 -19.38 9.19 -6.04
CA ASP A 137 -20.07 9.33 -7.34
C ASP A 137 -21.55 9.72 -7.18
N GLN A 138 -22.17 9.34 -6.06
CA GLN A 138 -23.55 9.73 -5.72
C GLN A 138 -23.66 11.11 -5.06
N LEU A 139 -22.54 11.74 -4.67
CA LEU A 139 -22.56 13.03 -3.99
C LEU A 139 -23.08 14.16 -4.90
N PRO A 140 -22.60 14.34 -6.15
CA PRO A 140 -23.09 15.40 -7.02
C PRO A 140 -24.61 15.39 -7.27
N PRO A 141 -25.24 14.26 -7.68
CA PRO A 141 -26.68 14.26 -7.93
C PRO A 141 -27.49 14.51 -6.65
N ARG A 142 -27.03 14.02 -5.50
CA ARG A 142 -27.70 14.28 -4.21
C ARG A 142 -27.59 15.74 -3.78
N LEU A 143 -26.44 16.36 -4.02
CA LEU A 143 -26.24 17.78 -3.73
C LEU A 143 -27.11 18.67 -4.62
N THR A 144 -27.25 18.32 -5.91
CA THR A 144 -28.18 18.99 -6.82
C THR A 144 -29.62 18.85 -6.34
N ALA A 145 -30.05 17.62 -6.02
CA ALA A 145 -31.42 17.38 -5.52
C ALA A 145 -31.71 18.16 -4.22
N ALA A 146 -30.73 18.28 -3.33
CA ALA A 146 -30.86 19.06 -2.10
C ALA A 146 -31.01 20.57 -2.39
N ARG A 147 -30.25 21.11 -3.35
CA ARG A 147 -30.38 22.51 -3.80
C ARG A 147 -31.74 22.78 -4.43
N ASP A 148 -32.22 21.86 -5.26
CA ASP A 148 -33.54 21.97 -5.89
C ASP A 148 -34.66 21.95 -4.84
N ALA A 149 -34.56 21.08 -3.84
CA ALA A 149 -35.51 21.03 -2.73
C ALA A 149 -35.54 22.32 -1.91
N VAL A 150 -34.37 22.91 -1.65
CA VAL A 150 -34.26 24.22 -0.97
C VAL A 150 -34.87 25.34 -1.81
N ALA A 151 -34.66 25.34 -3.13
CA ALA A 151 -35.29 26.31 -4.03
C ALA A 151 -36.82 26.16 -4.07
N ALA A 152 -37.33 24.93 -4.10
CA ALA A 152 -38.77 24.66 -4.04
C ALA A 152 -39.40 25.10 -2.71
N ALA A 153 -38.70 24.84 -1.58
CA ALA A 153 -39.15 25.26 -0.26
C ALA A 153 -39.21 26.80 -0.14
N ASP A 154 -38.24 27.52 -0.71
CA ASP A 154 -38.25 28.99 -0.76
C ASP A 154 -39.45 29.54 -1.54
N ALA A 155 -39.74 28.97 -2.71
CA ALA A 155 -40.90 29.37 -3.51
C ALA A 155 -42.23 29.11 -2.77
N ALA A 156 -42.33 27.97 -2.07
CA ALA A 156 -43.51 27.65 -1.27
C ALA A 156 -43.69 28.61 -0.08
N LEU A 157 -42.59 28.99 0.58
CA LEU A 157 -42.59 29.95 1.67
C LEU A 157 -43.06 31.34 1.21
N ALA A 158 -42.56 31.79 0.05
CA ALA A 158 -43.00 33.05 -0.55
C ALA A 158 -44.51 33.05 -0.82
N ALA A 159 -45.04 31.97 -1.40
CA ALA A 159 -46.47 31.83 -1.65
C ALA A 159 -47.31 31.80 -0.36
N ALA A 160 -46.83 31.16 0.71
CA ALA A 160 -47.51 31.14 2.00
C ALA A 160 -47.59 32.54 2.64
N LYS A 161 -46.49 33.30 2.55
CA LYS A 161 -46.46 34.71 3.00
C LYS A 161 -47.40 35.59 2.21
N ASP A 162 -47.45 35.44 0.88
CA ASP A 162 -48.38 36.17 0.02
C ASP A 162 -49.85 35.84 0.35
N ALA A 163 -50.12 34.61 0.80
CA ALA A 163 -51.43 34.18 1.30
C ALA A 163 -51.74 34.64 2.73
N GLY A 164 -50.83 35.37 3.40
CA GLY A 164 -51.01 35.87 4.75
C GLY A 164 -50.86 34.82 5.86
N MET A 165 -50.24 33.68 5.56
CA MET A 165 -49.97 32.64 6.55
C MET A 165 -48.74 32.97 7.40
N ASP A 166 -48.73 32.52 8.67
CA ASP A 166 -47.52 32.52 9.48
C ASP A 166 -46.56 31.46 8.96
N ALA A 167 -45.37 31.91 8.58
CA ALA A 167 -44.32 31.13 7.93
C ALA A 167 -42.98 31.15 8.72
N SER A 168 -43.01 31.63 9.97
CA SER A 168 -41.80 31.87 10.78
C SER A 168 -40.98 30.61 11.08
N GLU A 169 -41.61 29.49 11.44
CA GLU A 169 -40.93 28.22 11.71
C GLU A 169 -40.34 27.57 10.43
N PRO A 170 -41.09 27.42 9.31
CA PRO A 170 -40.53 26.96 8.05
C PRO A 170 -39.39 27.85 7.52
N GLU A 171 -39.44 29.16 7.76
CA GLU A 171 -38.38 30.09 7.39
C GLU A 171 -37.08 29.84 8.16
N ALA A 172 -37.19 29.59 9.47
CA ALA A 172 -36.04 29.23 10.30
C ALA A 172 -35.42 27.90 9.85
N GLU A 173 -36.23 26.92 9.48
CA GLU A 173 -35.74 25.63 8.97
C GLU A 173 -35.07 25.77 7.60
N LEU A 174 -35.65 26.56 6.70
CA LEU A 174 -35.05 26.86 5.39
C LEU A 174 -33.71 27.59 5.54
N ALA A 175 -33.59 28.52 6.49
CA ALA A 175 -32.33 29.20 6.79
C ALA A 175 -31.25 28.21 7.24
N ARG A 176 -31.58 27.27 8.15
CA ARG A 176 -30.66 26.20 8.56
C ARG A 176 -30.23 25.32 7.39
N ALA A 177 -31.17 24.92 6.53
CA ALA A 177 -30.87 24.09 5.37
C ALA A 177 -29.92 24.79 4.37
N ARG A 178 -30.09 26.11 4.17
CA ARG A 178 -29.20 26.92 3.33
C ARG A 178 -27.79 27.02 3.91
N GLU A 179 -27.67 27.20 5.22
CA GLU A 179 -26.38 27.27 5.90
C GLU A 179 -25.60 25.96 5.76
N ILE A 180 -26.29 24.81 5.91
CA ILE A 180 -25.70 23.48 5.71
C ILE A 180 -25.20 23.29 4.27
N LEU A 181 -25.92 23.78 3.27
CA LEU A 181 -25.51 23.65 1.85
C LEU A 181 -24.39 24.61 1.44
N ALA A 182 -24.08 25.62 2.26
CA ALA A 182 -23.03 26.62 1.99
C ALA A 182 -21.66 26.25 2.58
N GLN A 183 -21.61 25.22 3.44
CA GLN A 183 -20.39 24.63 4.01
C GLN A 183 -19.79 23.59 3.06
#